data_AF-A0A2V1GZT2-F1
#
_entry.id   AF-A0A2V1GZT2-F1
#
_cell.length_a   1.000
_cell.length_b   1.000
_cell.length_c   1.000
_cell.angle_alpha   90.00
_cell.angle_beta   90.00
_cell.angle_gamma   90.00
#
_symmetry.space_group_name_H-M   'P 1'
#
loop_
_entity.id
_entity.type
_entity.pdbx_description
1 polymer ?
#
loop_
_entity_poly.entity_id
_entity_poly.type
_entity_poly.pdbx_seq_one_letter_code
_entity_poly.pdbx_strand_id
1 'polypeptide(L)'
;MWHIFFDLDLTLIVRKDIAQALSEAQRKHLSPQTSNLTAGFARGDKEGDVVFSPLYQDLHQQLFLALADSNSNFHFVTAGSYLEIPTRFALKAFFSNGNGLVRRSIENAPFINRAALDKLIGNDLDSYDKKSEDFEQILIPALASAKTDYMKRVFMEQSIDNCQKMILVDDSECNRFYASHYNFQIIDPTKTNYGIILRTLTNAISSDGEFYSFHNHDTNKQPPVAALGN
;
A
#
# COMPACT_ATOMS: atom_id res chain seq x y z
N MET A 1 -0.17 7.23 -18.59
CA MET A 1 -1.09 7.04 -17.45
C MET A 1 -0.27 6.53 -16.27
N TRP A 2 -0.42 7.14 -15.10
CA TRP A 2 0.27 6.67 -13.88
C TRP A 2 -0.52 5.54 -13.22
N HIS A 3 0.18 4.59 -12.63
CA HIS A 3 -0.39 3.53 -11.80
C HIS A 3 0.34 3.49 -10.46
N ILE A 4 -0.39 3.82 -9.39
CA ILE A 4 0.16 3.86 -8.03
C ILE A 4 -0.51 2.80 -7.17
N PHE A 5 0.29 1.90 -6.63
CA PHE A 5 -0.14 0.82 -5.76
C PHE A 5 0.23 1.22 -4.34
N PHE A 6 -0.78 1.36 -3.50
CA PHE A 6 -0.59 1.60 -2.08
C PHE A 6 -0.78 0.28 -1.35
N ASP A 7 0.22 -0.12 -0.58
CA ASP A 7 -0.08 -0.95 0.56
C ASP A 7 -0.99 -0.16 1.51
N LEU A 8 -1.98 -0.80 2.11
CA LEU A 8 -2.85 -0.10 3.06
C LEU A 8 -2.19 -0.03 4.43
N ASP A 9 -1.61 -1.15 4.83
CA ASP A 9 -0.90 -1.34 6.09
C ASP A 9 0.26 -0.36 6.20
N LEU A 10 0.26 0.42 7.29
CA LEU A 10 1.36 1.28 7.70
C LEU A 10 1.86 2.29 6.65
N THR A 11 1.15 2.40 5.54
CA THR A 11 1.46 3.31 4.44
C THR A 11 0.43 4.41 4.39
N LEU A 12 -0.85 4.07 4.29
CA LEU A 12 -1.96 5.03 4.35
C LEU A 12 -2.58 5.08 5.74
N ILE A 13 -2.81 3.92 6.37
CA ILE A 13 -3.57 3.81 7.61
C ILE A 13 -2.91 2.86 8.61
N VAL A 14 -3.25 3.08 9.88
CA VAL A 14 -2.88 2.21 11.01
C VAL A 14 -4.17 1.69 11.63
N ARG A 15 -4.19 0.41 11.97
CA ARG A 15 -5.21 -0.22 12.78
C ARG A 15 -4.82 -0.16 14.25
N LYS A 16 -5.74 0.29 15.11
CA LYS A 16 -5.47 0.43 16.55
C LYS A 16 -5.77 -0.83 17.35
N ASP A 17 -6.51 -1.77 16.77
CA ASP A 17 -6.88 -3.04 17.40
C ASP A 17 -5.78 -4.09 17.35
N ILE A 18 -4.72 -3.85 16.57
CA ILE A 18 -3.55 -4.72 16.46
C ILE A 18 -2.26 -3.97 16.81
N ALA A 19 -1.29 -4.67 17.38
CA ALA A 19 0.03 -4.11 17.62
C ALA A 19 0.77 -3.95 16.29
N GLN A 20 1.15 -2.73 15.93
CA GLN A 20 1.92 -2.45 14.72
C GLN A 20 3.14 -1.60 15.03
N ALA A 21 4.28 -1.95 14.44
CA ALA A 21 5.55 -1.27 14.66
C ALA A 21 5.73 -0.12 13.66
N LEU A 22 5.41 1.10 14.07
CA LEU A 22 5.68 2.30 13.27
C LEU A 22 7.17 2.67 13.30
N SER A 23 7.70 3.17 12.20
CA SER A 23 8.98 3.88 12.17
C SER A 23 8.86 5.23 12.90
N GLU A 24 10.02 5.84 13.23
CA GLU A 24 10.01 7.18 13.82
C GLU A 24 9.39 8.22 12.87
N ALA A 25 9.66 8.10 11.57
CA ALA A 25 9.09 8.99 10.56
C ALA A 25 7.56 8.87 10.50
N GLN A 26 7.04 7.64 10.50
CA GLN A 26 5.60 7.38 10.50
C GLN A 26 4.93 7.90 11.77
N ARG A 27 5.54 7.69 12.95
CA ARG A 27 5.01 8.22 14.24
C ARG A 27 4.83 9.74 14.22
N LYS A 28 5.78 10.48 13.64
CA LYS A 28 5.71 11.95 13.52
C LYS A 28 4.57 12.43 12.61
N HIS A 29 4.10 11.58 11.71
CA HIS A 29 3.06 11.89 10.73
C HIS A 29 1.75 11.12 10.95
N LEU A 30 1.62 10.44 12.08
CA LEU A 30 0.36 9.89 12.54
C LEU A 30 -0.52 11.04 12.97
N SER A 31 -1.67 11.25 12.31
CA SER A 31 -2.52 12.39 12.63
C SER A 31 -3.04 12.30 14.07
N PRO A 32 -2.77 13.33 14.91
CA PRO A 32 -3.34 13.38 16.25
C PRO A 32 -4.76 13.96 16.28
N GLN A 33 -5.22 14.62 15.22
CA GLN A 33 -6.42 15.48 15.21
C GLN A 33 -7.62 14.93 14.44
N THR A 34 -7.43 13.95 13.56
CA THR A 34 -8.52 13.33 12.78
C THR A 34 -8.89 11.98 13.38
N SER A 35 -9.83 12.07 14.32
CA SER A 35 -10.92 11.11 14.58
C SER A 35 -10.65 9.67 14.18
N ASN A 36 -10.30 8.85 15.17
CA ASN A 36 -10.54 7.42 15.21
C ASN A 36 -11.85 7.11 14.48
N LEU A 37 -11.74 6.59 13.27
CA LEU A 37 -12.93 6.21 12.53
C LEU A 37 -13.23 4.77 12.88
N THR A 38 -14.23 4.60 13.73
CA THR A 38 -14.89 3.33 13.94
C THR A 38 -15.71 3.02 12.70
N ALA A 39 -15.25 2.08 11.91
CA ALA A 39 -16.07 1.54 10.84
C ALA A 39 -16.98 0.46 11.46
N GLY A 40 -18.12 0.89 12.00
CA GLY A 40 -19.09 -0.01 12.63
C GLY A 40 -19.65 -1.01 11.62
N PHE A 41 -19.65 -2.28 11.99
CA PHE A 41 -20.27 -3.35 11.20
C PHE A 41 -21.78 -3.22 11.24
N ALA A 42 -22.42 -2.97 10.10
CA ALA A 42 -23.87 -3.05 10.02
C ALA A 42 -24.31 -4.52 10.10
N ARG A 43 -24.81 -4.90 11.29
CA ARG A 43 -25.57 -6.13 11.64
C ARG A 43 -24.78 -7.44 11.71
N GLY A 44 -24.63 -7.93 12.95
CA GLY A 44 -24.79 -9.36 13.25
C GLY A 44 -23.58 -10.04 13.89
N ASP A 45 -22.36 -9.63 13.55
CA ASP A 45 -21.16 -10.33 14.01
C ASP A 45 -20.42 -9.59 15.11
N LYS A 46 -19.96 -10.35 16.10
CA LYS A 46 -19.23 -9.92 17.29
C LYS A 46 -17.77 -9.52 16.98
N GLU A 47 -17.48 -9.06 15.78
CA GLU A 47 -16.15 -8.53 15.45
C GLU A 47 -16.10 -7.06 15.88
N GLY A 48 -15.23 -6.78 16.84
CA GLY A 48 -15.12 -5.47 17.46
C GLY A 48 -14.87 -4.37 16.43
N ASP A 49 -15.37 -3.18 16.75
CA ASP A 49 -15.17 -1.96 15.99
C ASP A 49 -13.69 -1.76 15.60
N VAL A 50 -13.37 -1.86 14.30
CA VAL A 50 -12.02 -1.57 13.80
C VAL A 50 -11.81 -0.07 13.78
N VAL A 51 -10.76 0.39 14.44
CA VAL A 51 -10.40 1.80 14.53
C VAL A 51 -9.19 2.07 13.66
N PHE A 52 -9.36 2.97 12.70
CA PHE A 52 -8.29 3.41 11.80
C PHE A 52 -7.76 4.80 12.18
N SER A 53 -6.48 5.03 11.93
CA SER A 53 -5.85 6.35 11.97
C SER A 53 -5.03 6.59 10.69
N PRO A 54 -5.10 7.78 10.07
CA PRO A 54 -4.34 8.06 8.87
C PRO A 54 -2.87 8.40 9.18
N LEU A 55 -1.99 7.99 8.28
CA LEU A 55 -0.60 8.42 8.21
C LEU A 55 -0.44 9.44 7.10
N TYR A 56 0.45 10.42 7.29
CA TYR A 56 0.81 11.42 6.27
C TYR A 56 -0.40 12.11 5.62
N GLN A 57 -1.46 12.36 6.39
CA GLN A 57 -2.79 12.71 5.87
C GLN A 57 -2.78 13.86 4.86
N ASP A 58 -2.17 15.00 5.21
CA ASP A 58 -2.14 16.18 4.33
C ASP A 58 -1.38 15.92 3.02
N LEU A 59 -0.33 15.09 3.08
CA LEU A 59 0.47 14.74 1.90
C LEU A 59 -0.29 13.77 0.99
N HIS A 60 -0.96 12.76 1.55
CA HIS A 60 -1.80 11.87 0.76
C HIS A 60 -3.03 12.57 0.19
N GLN A 61 -3.66 13.49 0.92
CA GLN A 61 -4.75 14.30 0.38
C GLN A 61 -4.32 15.06 -0.89
N GLN A 62 -3.14 15.68 -0.87
CA GLN A 62 -2.59 16.37 -2.04
C GLN A 62 -2.30 15.40 -3.20
N LEU A 63 -1.74 14.23 -2.90
CA LEU A 63 -1.47 13.20 -3.92
C LEU A 63 -2.78 12.67 -4.54
N PHE A 64 -3.78 12.34 -3.72
CA PHE A 64 -5.06 11.85 -4.21
C PHE A 64 -5.81 12.88 -5.04
N LEU A 65 -5.69 14.17 -4.70
CA LEU A 65 -6.21 15.25 -5.54
C LEU A 65 -5.55 15.25 -6.92
N ALA A 66 -4.22 15.23 -6.98
CA ALA A 66 -3.49 15.18 -8.25
C ALA A 66 -3.82 13.91 -9.06
N LEU A 67 -3.98 12.76 -8.40
CA LEU A 67 -4.38 11.51 -9.05
C LEU A 67 -5.79 11.58 -9.62
N ALA A 68 -6.75 12.15 -8.88
CA ALA A 68 -8.13 12.25 -9.33
C ALA A 68 -8.33 13.26 -10.47
N ASP A 69 -7.49 14.28 -10.55
CA ASP A 69 -7.53 15.33 -11.57
C ASP A 69 -6.68 15.01 -12.81
N SER A 70 -5.98 13.87 -12.83
CA SER A 70 -5.10 13.44 -13.93
C SER A 70 -5.55 12.13 -14.56
N ASN A 71 -4.91 11.76 -15.68
CA ASN A 71 -5.05 10.42 -16.26
C ASN A 71 -4.17 9.42 -15.49
N SER A 72 -4.62 9.07 -14.28
CA SER A 72 -3.91 8.20 -13.35
C SER A 72 -4.87 7.21 -12.68
N ASN A 73 -4.36 6.03 -12.38
CA ASN A 73 -5.05 5.01 -11.60
C ASN A 73 -4.28 4.75 -10.31
N PHE A 74 -5.02 4.47 -9.25
CA PHE A 74 -4.43 3.95 -8.03
C PHE A 74 -5.15 2.71 -7.54
N HIS A 75 -4.39 1.87 -6.86
CA HIS A 75 -4.79 0.55 -6.43
C HIS A 75 -4.51 0.43 -4.93
N PHE A 76 -5.44 -0.17 -4.21
CA PHE A 76 -5.26 -0.53 -2.81
C PHE A 76 -4.94 -2.02 -2.74
N VAL A 77 -3.81 -2.35 -2.14
CA VAL A 77 -3.37 -3.74 -1.98
C VAL A 77 -3.07 -3.95 -0.50
N THR A 78 -3.43 -5.10 0.05
CA THR A 78 -3.12 -5.42 1.45
C THR A 78 -3.02 -6.92 1.66
N ALA A 79 -2.01 -7.32 2.44
CA ALA A 79 -1.88 -8.67 2.95
C ALA A 79 -2.56 -8.85 4.33
N GLY A 80 -3.01 -7.76 4.95
CA GLY A 80 -3.75 -7.75 6.19
C GLY A 80 -5.23 -8.08 6.01
N SER A 81 -5.89 -8.36 7.13
CA SER A 81 -7.31 -8.69 7.20
C SER A 81 -8.19 -7.44 7.15
N TYR A 82 -8.10 -6.66 6.07
CA TYR A 82 -8.96 -5.49 5.84
C TYR A 82 -10.17 -5.89 5.02
N LEU A 83 -11.34 -5.51 5.53
CA LEU A 83 -12.57 -5.57 4.76
C LEU A 83 -12.66 -4.32 3.88
N GLU A 84 -13.01 -4.53 2.62
CA GLU A 84 -12.99 -3.48 1.60
C GLU A 84 -13.92 -2.31 1.95
N ILE A 85 -15.20 -2.58 2.23
CA ILE A 85 -16.22 -1.56 2.51
C ILE A 85 -15.81 -0.61 3.66
N PRO A 86 -15.49 -1.11 4.88
CA PRO A 86 -15.12 -0.22 5.99
C PRO A 86 -13.79 0.51 5.71
N THR A 87 -12.85 -0.14 5.03
CA THR A 87 -11.57 0.48 4.71
C THR A 87 -11.75 1.62 3.72
N ARG A 88 -12.50 1.43 2.63
CA ARG A 88 -12.85 2.50 1.69
C ARG A 88 -13.57 3.65 2.39
N PHE A 89 -14.48 3.36 3.32
CA PHE A 89 -15.15 4.38 4.11
C PHE A 89 -14.14 5.24 4.89
N ALA A 90 -13.18 4.61 5.58
CA ALA A 90 -12.11 5.30 6.28
C ALA A 90 -11.22 6.11 5.33
N LEU A 91 -10.76 5.52 4.23
CA LEU A 91 -9.93 6.21 3.23
C LEU A 91 -10.62 7.45 2.66
N LYS A 92 -11.91 7.38 2.34
CA LYS A 92 -12.69 8.54 1.89
C LYS A 92 -12.76 9.63 2.97
N ALA A 93 -13.01 9.25 4.22
CA ALA A 93 -13.10 10.20 5.32
C ALA A 93 -11.76 10.92 5.55
N PHE A 94 -10.64 10.19 5.49
CA PHE A 94 -9.32 10.76 5.73
C PHE A 94 -8.77 11.55 4.56
N PHE A 95 -8.93 11.05 3.33
CA PHE A 95 -8.13 11.52 2.20
C PHE A 95 -8.92 12.29 1.12
N SER A 96 -10.25 12.26 1.14
CA SER A 96 -11.02 13.03 0.15
C SER A 96 -11.03 14.53 0.41
N ASN A 97 -10.87 14.95 1.68
CA ASN A 97 -11.01 16.34 2.11
C ASN A 97 -12.29 17.02 1.55
N GLY A 98 -13.39 16.26 1.44
CA GLY A 98 -14.66 16.74 0.87
C GLY A 98 -14.70 16.83 -0.67
N ASN A 99 -13.60 16.55 -1.37
CA ASN A 99 -13.56 16.57 -2.83
C ASN A 99 -14.30 15.35 -3.42
N GLY A 100 -15.31 15.63 -4.24
CA GLY A 100 -16.16 14.60 -4.87
C GLY A 100 -15.48 13.76 -5.95
N LEU A 101 -14.45 14.30 -6.64
CA LEU A 101 -13.65 13.53 -7.59
C LEU A 101 -12.78 12.52 -6.83
N VAL A 102 -12.02 12.98 -5.83
CA VAL A 102 -11.19 12.10 -4.99
C VAL A 102 -12.02 11.01 -4.33
N ARG A 103 -13.19 11.37 -3.77
CA ARG A 103 -14.11 10.40 -3.16
C ARG A 103 -14.55 9.31 -4.14
N ARG A 104 -14.86 9.67 -5.39
CA ARG A 104 -15.23 8.71 -6.44
C ARG A 104 -14.04 7.87 -6.89
N SER A 105 -12.86 8.46 -7.03
CA SER A 105 -11.65 7.71 -7.38
C SER A 105 -11.31 6.68 -6.30
N ILE A 106 -11.41 7.02 -5.01
CA ILE A 106 -11.22 6.07 -3.90
C ILE A 106 -12.28 4.98 -3.91
N GLU A 107 -13.53 5.29 -4.26
CA GLU A 107 -14.60 4.28 -4.37
C GLU A 107 -14.31 3.26 -5.47
N ASN A 108 -13.83 3.73 -6.62
CA ASN A 108 -13.67 2.92 -7.83
C ASN A 108 -12.28 2.26 -7.96
N ALA A 109 -11.29 2.72 -7.18
CA ALA A 109 -9.94 2.16 -7.20
C ALA A 109 -9.96 0.65 -6.93
N PRO A 110 -9.22 -0.20 -7.66
CA PRO A 110 -9.16 -1.62 -7.35
C PRO A 110 -8.70 -1.90 -5.92
N PHE A 111 -9.34 -2.85 -5.24
CA PHE A 111 -8.99 -3.28 -3.88
C PHE A 111 -8.64 -4.76 -3.86
N ILE A 112 -7.36 -5.05 -3.66
CA ILE A 112 -6.83 -6.41 -3.64
C ILE A 112 -6.51 -6.77 -2.19
N ASN A 113 -7.42 -7.52 -1.58
CA ASN A 113 -7.28 -7.96 -0.20
C ASN A 113 -6.49 -9.27 -0.09
N ARG A 114 -6.27 -9.70 1.16
CA ARG A 114 -5.56 -10.94 1.46
C ARG A 114 -6.11 -12.17 0.73
N ALA A 115 -7.43 -12.36 0.73
CA ALA A 115 -8.06 -13.49 0.06
C ALA A 115 -7.83 -13.49 -1.47
N ALA A 116 -7.74 -12.31 -2.09
CA ALA A 116 -7.37 -12.20 -3.50
C ALA A 116 -5.89 -12.53 -3.72
N LEU A 117 -4.99 -12.09 -2.83
CA LEU A 117 -3.56 -12.45 -2.89
C LEU A 117 -3.33 -13.94 -2.69
N ASP A 118 -4.03 -14.59 -1.75
CA ASP A 118 -3.91 -16.04 -1.54
C ASP A 118 -4.27 -16.84 -2.80
N LYS A 119 -5.27 -16.38 -3.57
CA LYS A 119 -5.59 -17.00 -4.88
C LYS A 119 -4.49 -16.82 -5.93
N LEU A 120 -3.67 -15.77 -5.83
CA LEU A 120 -2.53 -15.55 -6.71
C LEU A 120 -1.34 -16.43 -6.33
N ILE A 121 -1.18 -16.70 -5.02
CA ILE A 121 -0.19 -17.65 -4.51
C ILE A 121 -0.57 -19.09 -4.89
N GLY A 122 -1.87 -19.39 -4.93
CA GLY A 122 -2.35 -20.73 -5.28
C GLY A 122 -2.13 -21.74 -4.13
N ASN A 123 -1.90 -23.01 -4.49
CA ASN A 123 -1.74 -24.11 -3.53
C ASN A 123 -0.31 -24.22 -2.95
N ASP A 124 0.60 -23.31 -3.31
CA ASP A 124 2.03 -23.39 -2.95
C ASP A 124 2.29 -23.31 -1.43
N LEU A 125 1.30 -22.82 -0.66
CA LEU A 125 1.36 -22.74 0.80
C LEU A 125 0.66 -23.89 1.53
N ASP A 126 -0.05 -24.78 0.83
CA ASP A 126 -0.85 -25.85 1.45
C ASP A 126 0.00 -26.99 2.03
N SER A 127 1.28 -27.08 1.63
CA SER A 127 2.24 -28.09 2.10
C SER A 127 2.96 -27.71 3.39
N TYR A 128 2.80 -26.47 3.88
CA TYR A 128 3.51 -25.97 5.04
C TYR A 128 2.63 -25.96 6.30
N ASP A 129 3.21 -26.36 7.43
CA ASP A 129 2.53 -26.26 8.72
C ASP A 129 2.36 -24.79 9.11
N LYS A 130 1.12 -24.31 9.08
CA LYS A 130 0.75 -22.91 9.42
C LYS A 130 1.12 -22.50 10.86
N LYS A 131 1.56 -23.43 11.69
CA LYS A 131 1.96 -23.20 13.09
C LYS A 131 3.47 -23.15 13.31
N SER A 132 4.29 -23.41 12.29
CA SER A 132 5.75 -23.31 12.43
C SER A 132 6.21 -21.86 12.29
N GLU A 133 7.29 -21.49 12.99
CA GLU A 133 7.98 -20.20 12.80
C GLU A 133 8.51 -20.05 11.37
N ASP A 134 8.79 -21.16 10.69
CA ASP A 134 9.19 -21.20 9.28
C ASP A 134 8.07 -20.76 8.33
N PHE A 135 6.80 -20.86 8.74
CA PHE A 135 5.66 -20.48 7.90
C PHE A 135 5.69 -19.00 7.54
N GLU A 136 6.02 -18.11 8.49
CA GLU A 136 6.14 -16.67 8.22
C GLU A 136 7.27 -16.37 7.24
N GLN A 137 8.38 -17.12 7.32
CA GLN A 137 9.53 -16.97 6.41
C GLN A 137 9.18 -17.30 4.96
N ILE A 138 8.16 -18.14 4.73
CA ILE A 138 7.68 -18.50 3.39
C ILE A 138 6.51 -17.61 2.98
N LEU A 139 5.61 -17.31 3.93
CA LEU A 139 4.40 -16.55 3.69
C LEU A 139 4.69 -15.10 3.26
N ILE A 140 5.65 -14.44 3.92
CA ILE A 140 5.98 -13.04 3.63
C ILE A 140 6.50 -12.89 2.18
N PRO A 141 7.51 -13.65 1.72
CA PRO A 141 7.93 -13.62 0.32
C PRO A 141 6.83 -14.01 -0.67
N ALA A 142 5.98 -14.99 -0.35
CA ALA A 142 4.89 -15.41 -1.22
C ALA A 142 3.87 -14.27 -1.44
N LEU A 143 3.51 -13.54 -0.38
CA LEU A 143 2.62 -12.38 -0.47
C LEU A 143 3.26 -11.23 -1.23
N ALA A 144 4.54 -10.95 -0.99
CA ALA A 144 5.28 -9.92 -1.71
C ALA A 144 5.33 -10.21 -3.21
N SER A 145 5.58 -11.47 -3.57
CA SER A 145 5.52 -11.95 -4.95
C SER A 145 4.11 -11.77 -5.53
N ALA A 146 3.06 -12.19 -4.82
CA ALA A 146 1.69 -12.06 -5.28
C ALA A 146 1.25 -10.61 -5.50
N LYS A 147 1.63 -9.68 -4.62
CA LYS A 147 1.39 -8.24 -4.80
C LYS A 147 2.06 -7.74 -6.09
N THR A 148 3.30 -8.15 -6.32
CA THR A 148 4.07 -7.74 -7.49
C THR A 148 3.54 -8.39 -8.78
N ASP A 149 3.08 -9.64 -8.73
CA ASP A 149 2.43 -10.31 -9.85
C ASP A 149 1.12 -9.62 -10.24
N TYR A 150 0.35 -9.11 -9.26
CA TYR A 150 -0.80 -8.25 -9.54
C TYR A 150 -0.39 -6.98 -10.28
N MET A 151 0.66 -6.28 -9.81
CA MET A 151 1.19 -5.10 -10.51
C MET A 151 1.62 -5.42 -11.95
N LYS A 152 2.31 -6.55 -12.14
CA LYS A 152 2.74 -7.02 -13.46
C LYS A 152 1.57 -7.31 -14.39
N ARG A 153 0.48 -7.91 -13.88
CA ARG A 153 -0.75 -8.11 -14.67
C ARG A 153 -1.33 -6.78 -15.13
N VAL A 154 -1.45 -5.80 -14.23
CA VAL A 154 -1.91 -4.45 -14.59
C VAL A 154 -1.00 -3.83 -15.65
N PHE A 155 0.32 -3.94 -15.50
CA PHE A 155 1.29 -3.45 -16.49
C PHE A 155 1.05 -4.05 -17.88
N MET A 156 0.88 -5.38 -17.96
CA MET A 156 0.67 -6.09 -19.22
C MET A 156 -0.70 -5.80 -19.85
N GLU A 157 -1.77 -5.74 -19.04
CA GLU A 157 -3.14 -5.51 -19.51
C GLU A 157 -3.36 -4.08 -20.00
N GLN A 158 -2.74 -3.11 -19.34
CA GLN A 158 -2.87 -1.69 -19.68
C GLN A 158 -1.91 -1.23 -20.78
N SER A 159 -1.13 -2.16 -21.36
CA SER A 159 -0.14 -1.88 -22.41
C SER A 159 0.75 -0.68 -22.07
N ILE A 160 1.24 -0.64 -20.83
CA ILE A 160 2.04 0.48 -20.34
C ILE A 160 3.44 0.37 -20.95
N ASP A 161 3.83 1.38 -21.73
CA ASP A 161 5.10 1.35 -22.47
C ASP A 161 6.34 1.39 -21.56
N ASN A 162 6.20 1.78 -20.29
CA ASN A 162 7.32 2.04 -19.39
C ASN A 162 6.99 1.78 -17.91
N CYS A 163 7.78 0.93 -17.25
CA CYS A 163 7.70 0.63 -15.82
C CYS A 163 7.85 1.86 -14.91
N GLN A 164 8.41 2.97 -15.40
CA GLN A 164 8.53 4.22 -14.64
C GLN A 164 7.16 4.79 -14.22
N LYS A 165 6.06 4.48 -14.92
CA LYS A 165 4.73 4.93 -14.49
C LYS A 165 4.04 3.94 -13.53
N MET A 166 4.73 2.87 -13.12
CA MET A 166 4.29 1.88 -12.13
C MET A 166 5.01 2.12 -10.81
N ILE A 167 4.27 2.52 -9.77
CA ILE A 167 4.85 2.92 -8.48
C ILE A 167 4.22 2.10 -7.35
N LEU A 168 5.03 1.41 -6.55
CA LEU A 168 4.62 0.82 -5.28
C LEU A 168 4.98 1.77 -4.13
N VAL A 169 4.02 2.09 -3.28
CA VAL A 169 4.21 2.77 -1.99
C VAL A 169 3.92 1.75 -0.90
N ASP A 170 4.94 1.32 -0.17
CA ASP A 170 4.84 0.17 0.74
C ASP A 170 5.94 0.25 1.81
N ASP A 171 5.60 0.01 3.08
CA ASP A 171 6.52 0.05 4.21
C ASP A 171 7.32 -1.27 4.39
N SER A 172 6.87 -2.37 3.78
CA SER A 172 7.58 -3.65 3.79
C SER A 172 8.76 -3.65 2.81
N GLU A 173 9.96 -3.92 3.36
CA GLU A 173 11.17 -4.11 2.56
C GLU A 173 11.03 -5.27 1.57
N CYS A 174 10.34 -6.34 1.95
CA CYS A 174 10.12 -7.49 1.08
C CYS A 174 9.27 -7.12 -0.13
N ASN A 175 8.13 -6.43 0.07
CA ASN A 175 7.27 -5.99 -1.04
C ASN A 175 8.05 -5.07 -2.00
N ARG A 176 8.82 -4.12 -1.46
CA ARG A 176 9.67 -3.22 -2.25
C ARG A 176 10.76 -3.96 -3.02
N PHE A 177 11.39 -4.96 -2.42
CA PHE A 177 12.40 -5.81 -3.08
C PHE A 177 11.82 -6.54 -4.29
N TYR A 178 10.64 -7.16 -4.15
CA TYR A 178 10.01 -7.87 -5.27
C TYR A 178 9.57 -6.91 -6.38
N ALA A 179 9.00 -5.75 -6.04
CA ALA A 179 8.60 -4.76 -7.04
C ALA A 179 9.81 -4.20 -7.83
N SER A 180 10.94 -3.96 -7.15
CA SER A 180 12.14 -3.44 -7.83
C SER A 180 12.78 -4.45 -8.78
N HIS A 181 12.63 -5.76 -8.55
CA HIS A 181 13.06 -6.81 -9.49
C HIS A 181 12.39 -6.71 -10.87
N TYR A 182 11.19 -6.12 -10.92
CA TYR A 182 10.46 -5.86 -12.17
C TYR A 182 10.68 -4.44 -12.71
N ASN A 183 11.67 -3.72 -12.18
CA ASN A 183 11.97 -2.32 -12.49
C ASN A 183 10.80 -1.35 -12.22
N PHE A 184 9.86 -1.72 -11.36
CA PHE A 184 8.85 -0.77 -10.88
C PHE A 184 9.49 0.23 -9.93
N GLN A 185 8.93 1.43 -9.88
CA GLN A 185 9.37 2.42 -8.90
C GLN A 185 8.85 2.05 -7.52
N ILE A 186 9.66 2.26 -6.49
CA ILE A 186 9.28 1.99 -5.11
C ILE A 186 9.39 3.25 -4.27
N ILE A 187 8.49 3.46 -3.31
CA ILE A 187 8.54 4.56 -2.36
C ILE A 187 8.38 3.99 -0.96
N ASP A 188 9.38 4.23 -0.11
CA ASP A 188 9.41 3.78 1.27
C ASP A 188 8.84 4.87 2.20
N PRO A 189 7.65 4.67 2.80
CA PRO A 189 7.04 5.60 3.75
C PRO A 189 7.77 5.64 5.10
N THR A 190 8.65 4.70 5.39
CA THR A 190 9.37 4.65 6.68
C THR A 190 10.51 5.67 6.76
N LYS A 191 10.93 6.25 5.63
CA LYS A 191 12.08 7.15 5.51
C LYS A 191 11.71 8.60 5.83
N THR A 192 12.67 9.36 6.35
CA THR A 192 12.49 10.77 6.74
C THR A 192 12.25 11.71 5.56
N ASN A 193 12.72 11.33 4.37
CA ASN A 193 12.53 12.08 3.12
C ASN A 193 11.21 11.72 2.39
N TYR A 194 10.38 10.81 2.93
CA TYR A 194 9.14 10.37 2.28
C TYR A 194 8.24 11.54 1.85
N GLY A 195 8.06 12.54 2.72
CA GLY A 195 7.23 13.70 2.41
C GLY A 195 7.76 14.55 1.25
N ILE A 196 9.07 14.61 1.04
CA ILE A 196 9.68 15.29 -0.11
C ILE A 196 9.39 14.49 -1.39
N ILE A 197 9.59 13.17 -1.34
CA ILE A 197 9.36 12.28 -2.48
C ILE A 197 7.89 12.32 -2.92
N LEU A 198 6.97 12.27 -1.96
CA LEU A 198 5.54 12.30 -2.24
C LEU A 198 5.13 13.63 -2.91
N ARG A 199 5.68 14.77 -2.48
CA ARG A 199 5.45 16.08 -3.13
C ARG A 199 6.02 16.12 -4.55
N THR A 200 7.22 15.60 -4.76
CA THR A 200 7.82 15.51 -6.09
C THR A 200 6.96 14.67 -7.03
N LEU A 201 6.44 13.54 -6.54
CA LEU A 201 5.52 12.70 -7.30
C LEU A 201 4.21 13.42 -7.63
N THR A 202 3.58 14.07 -6.64
CA THR A 202 2.36 14.86 -6.83
C THR A 202 2.55 15.93 -7.92
N ASN A 203 3.69 16.63 -7.90
CA ASN A 203 4.02 17.63 -8.92
C ASN A 203 4.18 17.00 -10.31
N ALA A 204 4.91 15.88 -10.40
CA ALA A 204 5.11 15.17 -11.67
C ALA A 204 3.80 14.65 -12.27
N ILE A 205 2.88 14.13 -11.45
CA ILE A 205 1.54 13.72 -11.90
C ILE A 205 0.76 14.92 -12.42
N SER A 206 0.77 16.03 -11.68
CA SER A 206 0.01 17.24 -12.01
C SER A 206 0.49 17.91 -13.30
N SER A 207 1.78 17.79 -13.61
CA SER A 207 2.39 18.35 -14.82
C SER A 207 2.54 17.35 -15.97
N ASP A 208 2.08 16.10 -15.81
CA ASP A 208 2.43 14.95 -16.67
C ASP A 208 3.94 14.88 -16.98
N GLY A 209 4.77 15.16 -15.97
CA GLY A 209 6.22 15.16 -16.05
C GLY A 209 6.85 13.78 -15.84
N GLU A 210 8.17 13.76 -15.66
CA GLU A 210 8.90 12.56 -15.26
C GLU A 210 9.09 12.51 -13.74
N PHE A 211 9.10 11.30 -13.19
CA PHE A 211 9.39 11.04 -11.78
C PHE A 211 10.36 9.87 -11.70
N TYR A 212 11.33 9.96 -10.80
CA TYR A 212 12.26 8.89 -10.49
C TYR A 212 12.42 8.79 -8.98
N SER A 213 12.07 7.64 -8.42
CA SER A 213 12.31 7.35 -7.02
C SER A 213 13.76 6.93 -6.82
N PHE A 214 14.47 7.65 -5.97
CA PHE A 214 15.83 7.30 -5.56
C PHE A 214 15.88 6.01 -4.71
N HIS A 215 14.74 5.51 -4.20
CA HIS A 215 14.68 4.29 -3.41
C HIS A 215 14.91 3.01 -4.23
N ASN A 216 14.80 3.06 -5.56
CA ASN A 216 15.11 1.93 -6.43
C ASN A 216 16.57 1.47 -6.31
N HIS A 217 17.48 2.31 -5.83
CA HIS A 217 18.89 1.98 -5.62
C HIS A 217 19.18 1.23 -4.31
N ASP A 218 18.23 1.21 -3.36
CA ASP A 218 18.43 0.62 -2.03
C ASP A 218 18.25 -0.92 -2.02
N THR A 219 17.73 -1.53 -3.09
CA THR A 219 17.34 -2.95 -3.11
C THR A 219 18.42 -3.93 -3.62
N ASN A 220 19.69 -3.53 -3.68
CA ASN A 220 20.81 -4.37 -4.16
C ASN A 220 21.26 -5.50 -3.18
N LYS A 221 20.37 -5.98 -2.32
CA LYS A 221 20.66 -7.06 -1.38
C LYS A 221 19.66 -8.19 -1.61
N GLN A 222 20.09 -9.44 -1.43
CA GLN A 222 19.22 -10.63 -1.40
C GLN A 222 17.90 -10.34 -0.65
N PRO A 223 16.78 -11.03 -0.96
CA PRO A 223 15.52 -10.81 -0.24
C PRO A 223 15.85 -10.86 1.26
N PRO A 224 15.36 -9.91 2.08
CA PRO A 224 15.68 -9.89 3.49
C PRO A 224 15.18 -11.19 4.12
N VAL A 225 16.07 -12.18 4.21
CA VAL A 225 15.88 -13.37 5.01
C VAL A 225 16.04 -12.88 6.43
N ALA A 226 15.00 -13.05 7.26
CA ALA A 226 15.13 -12.86 8.70
C ALA A 226 16.39 -13.63 9.14
N ALA A 227 17.34 -12.93 9.75
CA ALA A 227 18.66 -13.46 10.05
C ALA A 227 18.53 -14.87 10.65
N LEU A 228 19.10 -15.87 9.98
CA LEU A 228 19.29 -17.19 10.55
C LEU A 228 20.13 -17.00 11.83
N GLY A 229 19.46 -17.08 12.97
CA GLY A 229 20.14 -17.29 14.25
C GLY A 229 20.78 -18.66 14.18
N ASN A 230 22.10 -18.69 14.03
CA ASN A 230 22.91 -19.85 14.44
C ASN A 230 22.91 -19.94 15.97
#